data_AF-A0A2G6ANM1-F1
#
_entry.id   AF-A0A2G6ANM1-F1
#
_cell.length_a   1.000
_cell.length_b   1.000
_cell.length_c   1.000
_cell.angle_alpha   90.00
_cell.angle_beta   90.00
_cell.angle_gamma   90.00
#
_symmetry.space_group_name_H-M   'P 1'
#
loop_
_entity.id
_entity.type
_entity.pdbx_description
1 polymer ?
#
loop_
_entity_poly.entity_id
_entity_poly.type
_entity_poly.pdbx_seq_one_letter_code
_entity_poly.pdbx_strand_id
1 'polypeptide(L)' 'MFKRTLYCSTCNREVKPGEEIYVKMKVPQYAGMVEIKAYLKNEGKIYCTDCSTHN' A
#
# COMPACT_ATOMS: atom_id res chain seq x y z
N MET A 1 -14.06 -12.61 -7.09
CA MET A 1 -13.65 -11.28 -6.59
C MET A 1 -12.81 -11.47 -5.34
N PHE A 2 -11.49 -11.33 -5.45
CA PHE A 2 -10.58 -11.49 -4.32
C PHE A 2 -10.60 -10.24 -3.44
N LYS A 3 -11.28 -10.31 -2.29
CA LYS A 3 -11.09 -9.35 -1.19
C LYS A 3 -9.73 -9.65 -0.56
N ARG A 4 -8.64 -9.07 -1.10
CA ARG A 4 -7.37 -9.04 -0.37
C ARG A 4 -7.49 -7.96 0.70
N THR A 5 -7.45 -8.37 1.95
CA THR A 5 -7.27 -7.49 3.09
C THR A 5 -5.84 -6.95 3.06
N LEU A 6 -5.72 -5.62 3.09
CA LEU A 6 -4.45 -4.92 3.12
C LEU A 6 -4.04 -4.80 4.59
N TYR A 7 -2.77 -5.01 4.90
CA TYR A 7 -2.25 -4.93 6.26
C TYR A 7 -1.16 -3.86 6.35
N CYS A 8 -1.13 -3.15 7.46
CA CYS A 8 -0.05 -2.21 7.75
C CYS A 8 1.26 -2.97 7.93
N SER A 9 2.32 -2.55 7.23
CA SER A 9 3.65 -3.19 7.30
C SER A 9 4.36 -2.96 8.64
N THR A 10 3.82 -2.10 9.52
CA THR A 10 4.42 -1.79 10.83
C THR A 10 3.68 -2.50 11.96
N CYS A 11 2.37 -2.26 12.11
CA CYS A 11 1.58 -2.83 13.20
C CYS A 11 0.80 -4.10 12.81
N ASN A 12 0.89 -4.52 11.55
CA ASN A 12 0.20 -5.69 11.00
C ASN A 12 -1.33 -5.66 11.18
N ARG A 13 -1.92 -4.48 11.43
CA ARG A 13 -3.37 -4.31 11.50
C ARG A 13 -3.97 -4.32 10.11
N GLU A 14 -5.18 -4.87 10.01
CA GLU A 14 -5.96 -4.78 8.78
C GLU A 14 -6.38 -3.33 8.51
N VAL A 15 -6.18 -2.89 7.28
CA VAL A 15 -6.63 -1.61 6.75
C VAL A 15 -8.04 -1.80 6.21
N LYS A 16 -8.98 -1.01 6.73
CA LYS A 16 -10.38 -1.07 6.31
C LYS A 16 -10.61 -0.35 4.97
N PRO A 17 -11.59 -0.79 4.18
CA PRO A 17 -11.98 -0.07 2.97
C PRO A 17 -12.45 1.35 3.33
N GLY A 18 -11.91 2.35 2.62
CA GLY A 18 -12.16 3.77 2.88
C GLY A 18 -11.23 4.42 3.90
N GLU A 19 -10.34 3.66 4.53
CA GLU A 19 -9.30 4.19 5.40
C GLU A 19 -8.17 4.82 4.56
N GLU A 20 -7.66 5.96 4.99
CA GLU A 20 -6.49 6.58 4.38
C GLU A 20 -5.23 5.74 4.66
N ILE A 21 -4.41 5.54 3.64
CA ILE A 21 -3.14 4.82 3.75
C ILE A 21 -2.01 5.56 3.05
N TYR A 22 -0.81 5.31 3.55
CA TYR A 22 0.43 5.78 2.96
C TYR A 22 1.15 4.60 2.34
N VAL A 23 1.61 4.77 1.09
CA VAL A 23 2.36 3.74 0.39
C VAL A 23 3.78 4.24 0.12
N LYS A 24 4.77 3.53 0.67
CA LYS A 24 6.18 3.77 0.35
C LYS A 24 6.58 2.83 -0.78
N MET A 25 6.84 3.39 -1.95
CA MET A 25 7.29 2.65 -3.13
C MET A 25 8.32 3.45 -3.92
N LYS A 26 9.16 2.75 -4.68
CA LYS A 26 10.01 3.40 -5.70
C LYS A 26 9.16 3.75 -6.90
N VAL A 27 9.51 4.83 -7.59
CA VAL A 27 8.89 5.18 -8.87
C VAL A 27 9.13 4.04 -9.85
N PRO A 28 8.09 3.47 -10.47
CA PRO A 28 8.27 2.42 -11.45
C PRO A 28 9.03 2.96 -12.67
N GLN A 29 9.97 2.17 -13.20
CA GLN A 29 10.78 2.58 -14.37
C GLN A 29 9.95 2.75 -15.65
N TYR A 30 8.77 2.13 -15.72
CA TYR A 30 7.83 2.20 -16.83
C TYR A 30 6.48 2.73 -16.34
N ALA A 31 5.98 3.79 -16.98
CA ALA A 31 4.85 4.58 -16.50
C ALA A 31 3.49 4.11 -17.06
N GLY A 32 3.21 2.80 -17.02
CA GLY A 32 1.92 2.23 -17.39
C GLY A 32 0.93 2.16 -16.22
N MET A 33 -0.34 2.52 -16.43
CA MET A 33 -1.38 2.47 -15.38
C MET A 33 -1.62 1.05 -14.83
N VAL A 34 -1.45 0.03 -15.67
CA VAL A 34 -1.49 -1.40 -15.30
C VAL A 34 -0.29 -1.76 -14.44
N GLU A 35 0.88 -1.24 -14.78
CA GLU A 35 2.13 -1.50 -14.06
C GLU A 35 2.11 -0.84 -12.68
N ILE A 36 1.63 0.40 -12.55
CA ILE A 36 1.49 1.06 -11.25
C ILE A 36 0.61 0.24 -10.29
N LYS A 37 -0.53 -0.29 -10.77
CA LYS A 37 -1.40 -1.15 -9.94
C LYS A 37 -0.73 -2.45 -9.53
N ALA A 38 0.02 -3.08 -10.44
CA ALA A 38 0.79 -4.29 -10.13
C ALA A 38 1.95 -4.00 -9.17
N TYR A 39 2.61 -2.85 -9.32
CA TYR A 39 3.71 -2.40 -8.48
C TYR A 39 3.24 -2.07 -7.06
N LEU A 40 2.15 -1.32 -6.92
CA LEU A 40 1.48 -1.07 -5.63
C LEU A 40 1.10 -2.40 -4.95
N LYS A 41 0.70 -3.41 -5.73
CA LYS A 41 0.28 -4.72 -5.23
C LYS A 41 1.44 -5.61 -4.79
N ASN A 42 2.63 -5.49 -5.39
CA ASN A 42 3.76 -6.39 -5.17
C ASN A 42 4.90 -5.77 -4.37
N GLU A 43 5.14 -4.47 -4.51
CA GLU A 43 6.35 -3.79 -4.00
C GLU A 43 6.04 -2.57 -3.11
N GLY A 44 4.78 -2.17 -3.00
CA GLY A 44 4.36 -1.10 -2.09
C GLY A 44 4.33 -1.56 -0.63
N LYS A 45 5.11 -0.92 0.24
CA LYS A 45 4.90 -1.05 1.69
C LYS A 45 3.77 -0.13 2.11
N ILE A 46 2.72 -0.71 2.69
CA ILE A 46 1.52 0.01 3.12
C ILE A 46 1.65 0.35 4.59
N TYR A 47 1.31 1.59 4.94
CA TYR A 47 1.29 2.11 6.30
C TYR A 47 -0.08 2.73 6.56
N CYS A 48 -0.67 2.41 7.72
CA CYS A 48 -1.84 3.13 8.18
C CYS A 48 -1.46 4.55 8.63
N THR A 49 -2.45 5.44 8.73
CA THR A 49 -2.29 6.82 9.22
C THR A 49 -1.56 6.91 10.55
N ASP A 50 -1.78 5.96 11.47
CA ASP A 50 -1.09 5.94 12.77
C ASP A 50 0.41 5.64 12.66
N CYS A 51 0.81 4.84 11.66
CA CYS A 51 2.19 4.39 11.48
C CYS A 51 2.97 5.24 10.46
N SER A 52 2.30 6.10 9.68
CA SER A 52 2.97 6.94 8.69
C SER A 52 3.78 8.07 9.34
N THR A 53 3.38 8.54 10.52
CA THR A 53 4.04 9.61 11.28
C THR A 53 5.38 9.21 11.91
N HIS A 54 5.70 7.92 11.96
CA HIS A 54 6.96 7.40 12.53
C HIS A 54 8.03 7.03 11.46
N ASN A 55 7.85 7.45 10.20
CA ASN A 55 8.75 7.11 9.10
C ASN A 55 9.84 8.16 8.83
#